data_AF-A0A944JDR9-F1
#
_entry.id   AF-A0A944JDR9-F1
#
_cell.length_a   1.000
_cell.length_b   1.000
_cell.length_c   1.000
_cell.angle_alpha   90.00
_cell.angle_beta   90.00
_cell.angle_gamma   90.00
#
_symmetry.space_group_name_H-M   'P 1'
#
loop_
_entity.id
_entity.type
_entity.pdbx_description
1 polymer ?
#
loop_
_entity_poly.entity_id
_entity_poly.type
_entity_poly.pdbx_seq_one_letter_code
_entity_poly.pdbx_strand_id
1 'polypeptide(L)' 'MSKRYTAEFKRDAVALALSSDKTVTEVARDLGVSPEGLRGWVKQAKSDRGEGPAGA' A
#
# COMPACT_ATOMS: atom_id res chain seq x y z
N MET A 1 2.63 19.81 -10.50
CA MET A 1 2.10 19.52 -9.15
C MET A 1 2.13 18.02 -8.94
N SER A 2 3.05 17.50 -8.13
CA SER A 2 3.15 16.05 -7.90
C SER A 2 1.94 15.61 -7.08
N LYS A 3 1.05 14.75 -7.63
CA LYS A 3 -0.04 14.11 -6.89
C LYS A 3 0.59 13.19 -5.83
N ARG A 4 0.93 13.75 -4.67
CA ARG A 4 1.37 12.98 -3.51
C ARG A 4 0.13 12.33 -2.92
N TYR A 5 0.09 11.00 -2.97
CA TYR A 5 -0.92 10.23 -2.23
C TYR A 5 -0.82 10.53 -0.74
N THR A 6 -1.97 10.82 -0.12
CA THR A 6 -2.04 11.09 1.32
C THR A 6 -1.68 9.84 2.12
N ALA A 7 -1.24 10.02 3.37
CA ALA A 7 -0.90 8.89 4.24
C ALA A 7 -2.13 7.98 4.48
N GLU A 8 -3.32 8.57 4.60
CA GLU A 8 -4.59 7.85 4.73
C GLU A 8 -4.87 7.00 3.48
N PHE A 9 -4.75 7.58 2.28
CA PHE A 9 -4.95 6.83 1.04
C PHE A 9 -4.01 5.63 0.92
N LYS A 10 -2.73 5.79 1.31
CA LYS A 10 -1.78 4.67 1.31
C LYS A 10 -2.19 3.58 2.29
N ARG A 11 -2.65 3.94 3.48
CA ARG A 11 -3.11 2.99 4.50
C ARG A 11 -4.34 2.23 4.02
N ASP A 12 -5.33 2.91 3.46
CA ASP A 12 -6.53 2.28 2.93
C ASP A 12 -6.21 1.37 1.74
N ALA A 13 -5.37 1.81 0.81
CA ALA A 13 -4.96 1.00 -0.34
C ALA A 13 -4.24 -0.28 0.09
N VAL A 14 -3.37 -0.18 1.11
CA VAL A 14 -2.68 -1.33 1.69
C VAL A 14 -3.65 -2.25 2.45
N ALA A 15 -4.54 -1.68 3.26
CA ALA A 15 -5.54 -2.45 3.99
C ALA A 15 -6.44 -3.21 3.01
N LEU A 16 -6.91 -2.56 1.94
CA LEU A 16 -7.71 -3.16 0.89
C LEU A 16 -6.96 -4.30 0.19
N ALA A 17 -5.69 -4.10 -0.15
CA ALA A 17 -4.85 -5.12 -0.78
C ALA A 17 -4.52 -6.31 0.14
N LEU A 18 -4.52 -6.11 1.46
CA LEU A 18 -4.30 -7.17 2.44
C LEU A 18 -5.59 -7.93 2.80
N SER A 19 -6.74 -7.26 2.68
CA SER A 19 -8.06 -7.82 3.05
C SER A 19 -8.77 -8.46 1.86
N SER A 20 -8.44 -8.07 0.64
CA SER A 20 -9.04 -8.61 -0.59
C SER A 20 -8.34 -9.89 -1.03
N ASP A 21 -9.10 -10.79 -1.67
CA ASP A 21 -8.56 -11.93 -2.44
C ASP A 21 -7.89 -11.50 -3.77
N LYS A 22 -8.02 -10.22 -4.14
CA LYS A 22 -7.43 -9.65 -5.35
C LYS A 22 -5.91 -9.49 -5.20
N THR A 23 -5.20 -9.60 -6.31
CA THR A 23 -3.76 -9.31 -6.32
C THR A 23 -3.50 -7.82 -6.11
N VAL A 24 -2.34 -7.48 -5.53
CA VAL A 24 -1.89 -6.08 -5.36
C VAL A 24 -1.96 -5.29 -6.69
N THR A 25 -1.65 -5.94 -7.81
CA THR A 25 -1.72 -5.33 -9.14
C THR A 25 -3.13 -4.95 -9.55
N GLU A 26 -4.12 -5.81 -9.26
CA GLU A 26 -5.53 -5.52 -9.56
C GLU A 26 -6.06 -4.38 -8.70
N VAL A 27 -5.76 -4.41 -7.39
CA VAL A 27 -6.12 -3.34 -6.47
C VAL A 27 -5.47 -2.02 -6.89
N ALA A 28 -4.21 -2.04 -7.34
CA ALA A 28 -3.54 -0.85 -7.83
C ALA A 28 -4.21 -0.26 -9.08
N ARG A 29 -4.62 -1.12 -10.03
CA ARG A 29 -5.33 -0.69 -11.24
C ARG A 29 -6.69 -0.09 -10.93
N ASP A 30 -7.44 -0.70 -10.01
CA ASP A 30 -8.75 -0.22 -9.55
C ASP A 30 -8.66 1.17 -8.89
N LEU A 31 -7.63 1.36 -8.06
CA LEU A 31 -7.35 2.63 -7.38
C LEU A 31 -6.64 3.68 -8.26
N GLY A 32 -6.26 3.33 -9.50
CA GLY A 32 -5.51 4.23 -10.38
C GLY A 32 -4.11 4.58 -9.87
N VAL A 33 -3.45 3.66 -9.16
CA VAL A 33 -2.08 3.83 -8.65
C VAL A 33 -1.10 2.86 -9.30
N SER A 34 0.20 3.18 -9.20
CA SER A 34 1.25 2.31 -9.70
C SER A 34 1.31 1.00 -8.90
N PRO A 35 1.23 -0.18 -9.55
CA PRO A 35 1.32 -1.48 -8.89
C PRO A 35 2.57 -1.66 -8.02
N GLU A 36 3.71 -1.16 -8.51
CA GLU A 36 4.98 -1.23 -7.79
C GLU A 36 4.97 -0.39 -6.51
N GLY A 37 4.34 0.78 -6.55
CA GLY A 37 4.19 1.66 -5.38
C GLY A 37 3.31 1.01 -4.31
N LEU A 38 2.17 0.44 -4.71
CA LEU A 38 1.29 -0.26 -3.79
C LEU A 38 1.97 -1.51 -3.19
N ARG A 39 2.71 -2.27 -4.00
CA ARG A 39 3.50 -3.42 -3.52
C ARG A 39 4.54 -3.01 -2.48
N GLY A 40 5.22 -1.87 -2.68
CA GLY A 40 6.14 -1.29 -1.71
C GLY A 40 5.46 -0.98 -0.38
N TRP A 41 4.30 -0.33 -0.41
CA TRP A 41 3.55 -0.01 0.80
C TRP A 41 3.02 -1.25 1.53
N VAL A 42 2.52 -2.25 0.79
CA VAL A 42 2.08 -3.52 1.37
C VAL A 42 3.24 -4.26 2.03
N LYS A 43 4.42 -4.28 1.39
CA LYS A 43 5.62 -4.87 1.97
C LYS A 43 6.02 -4.14 3.26
N GLN A 44 6.03 -2.81 3.24
CA GLN A 44 6.34 -2.00 4.41
C GLN A 44 5.36 -2.24 5.56
N ALA A 45 4.06 -2.31 5.28
CA ALA A 45 3.05 -2.57 6.30
C ALA A 45 3.10 -4.00 6.87
N LYS A 46 3.50 -4.99 6.06
CA LYS A 46 3.76 -6.36 6.57
C LYS A 46 4.99 -6.38 7.49
N SER A 47 6.03 -5.61 7.19
CA SER A 47 7.19 -5.44 8.07
C SER A 47 6.83 -4.69 9.36
N ASP A 48 6.02 -3.63 9.27
CA ASP A 48 5.56 -2.87 10.44
C ASP A 48 4.70 -3.72 11.40
N ARG A 49 3.90 -4.65 10.86
CA ARG A 49 3.06 -5.58 11.63
C ARG A 49 3.85 -6.75 12.25
N GLY A 50 5.13 -6.94 11.90
CA GLY A 50 5.98 -8.01 12.39
C GLY A 50 7.41 -7.52 12.64
N GLU A 51 7.61 -6.87 13.79
CA GLU A 51 8.91 -6.61 14.45
C GLU A 51 10.02 -5.96 13.58
N GLY A 52 10.06 -4.63 13.56
CA GLY A 52 11.22 -3.83 13.12
C GLY A 52 10.90 -2.34 13.12
N PRO A 53 11.82 -1.46 13.59
CA PRO A 53 11.46 -0.20 14.21
C PRO A 53 10.82 0.77 13.23
N ALA A 54 9.83 1.50 13.74
CA ALA A 54 9.33 2.74 13.17
C ALA A 54 10.50 3.56 12.60
N GLY A 55 10.57 3.62 11.28
CA GLY A 55 11.69 4.21 10.56
C GLY A 55 11.26 5.52 9.88
N ALA A 56 11.50 6.61 10.61
CA ALA A 56 11.48 8.04 10.23
C ALA A 56 10.12 8.77 10.20
#